data_AF-A0A495T4Z8-F1
#
_entry.id   AF-A0A495T4Z8-F1
#
_cell.length_a   1.000
_cell.length_b   1.000
_cell.length_c   1.000
_cell.angle_alpha   90.00
_cell.angle_beta   90.00
_cell.angle_gamma   90.00
#
_symmetry.space_group_name_H-M   'P 1'
#
loop_
_entity.id
_entity.type
_entity.pdbx_description
1 polymer ?
#
loop_
_entity_poly.entity_id
_entity_poly.type
_entity_poly.pdbx_seq_one_letter_code
_entity_poly.pdbx_strand_id
1 'polypeptide(L)'
;MTDIALARKDACLAVVDAVLTDLIDDSNLIDAALRVADYDADDLEGKITETDAVLLAVAALTKINRAIREWSDVDGNSMDAMRVADFVIDEQVNGYDRATNPHKTTSSAARIQAREAAVIRPVGSPARPVHH
;
A
#
# COMPACT_ATOMS: atom_id res chain seq x y z
N MET A 1 -3.17 4.15 19.56
CA MET A 1 -2.59 2.83 19.84
C MET A 1 -1.91 2.87 21.20
N THR A 2 -2.01 1.81 22.02
CA THR A 2 -1.31 1.70 23.31
C THR A 2 0.08 1.08 23.12
N ASP A 3 1.02 1.28 24.05
CA ASP A 3 2.38 0.72 23.96
C ASP A 3 2.39 -0.80 23.80
N ILE A 4 1.44 -1.49 24.46
CA ILE A 4 1.28 -2.95 24.36
C ILE A 4 0.76 -3.35 22.97
N ALA A 5 -0.16 -2.56 22.40
CA ALA A 5 -0.69 -2.81 21.06
C ALA A 5 0.39 -2.60 19.98
N LEU A 6 1.23 -1.57 20.14
CA LEU A 6 2.39 -1.32 19.27
C LEU A 6 3.40 -2.48 19.36
N ALA A 7 3.77 -2.90 20.57
CA ALA A 7 4.71 -4.02 20.76
C ALA A 7 4.21 -5.34 20.12
N ARG A 8 2.88 -5.57 20.14
CA ARG A 8 2.28 -6.73 19.47
C ARG A 8 2.31 -6.61 17.96
N LYS A 9 2.08 -5.41 17.42
CA LYS A 9 2.21 -5.12 15.99
C LYS A 9 3.64 -5.39 15.54
N ASP A 10 4.63 -4.85 16.24
CA ASP A 10 6.04 -5.03 15.91
C ASP A 10 6.45 -6.51 15.95
N ALA A 11 6.00 -7.25 16.97
CA ALA A 11 6.24 -8.69 17.05
C ALA A 11 5.60 -9.46 15.88
N CYS A 12 4.40 -9.07 15.46
CA CYS A 12 3.76 -9.63 14.27
C CYS A 12 4.57 -9.32 13.00
N LEU A 13 5.01 -8.08 12.81
CA LEU A 13 5.77 -7.70 11.62
C LEU A 13 7.13 -8.39 11.55
N ALA A 14 7.75 -8.68 12.69
CA ALA A 14 8.95 -9.52 12.73
C ALA A 14 8.67 -10.97 12.25
N VAL A 15 7.50 -11.53 12.60
CA VAL A 15 7.09 -12.85 12.09
C VAL A 15 6.79 -12.79 10.59
N VAL A 16 6.12 -11.74 10.11
CA VAL A 16 5.89 -11.51 8.67
C VAL A 16 7.22 -11.49 7.93
N ASP A 17 8.17 -10.65 8.37
CA ASP A 17 9.49 -10.52 7.75
C ASP A 17 10.25 -11.85 7.69
N ALA A 18 10.25 -12.62 8.80
CA ALA A 18 10.87 -13.93 8.85
C ALA A 18 10.23 -14.93 7.86
N VAL A 19 8.90 -14.96 7.77
CA VAL A 19 8.17 -15.84 6.84
C VAL A 19 8.46 -15.44 5.39
N LEU A 20 8.45 -14.14 5.08
CA LEU A 20 8.72 -13.66 3.73
C LEU A 20 10.16 -13.97 3.29
N THR A 21 11.13 -13.77 4.19
CA THR A 21 12.54 -14.04 3.94
C THR A 21 12.82 -15.53 3.71
N ASP A 22 12.07 -16.43 4.36
CA ASP A 22 12.21 -17.88 4.11
C ASP A 22 11.62 -18.33 2.77
N LEU A 23 10.67 -17.55 2.21
CA LEU A 23 9.93 -17.90 1.00
C LEU A 23 10.45 -17.21 -0.28
N ILE A 24 11.15 -16.09 -0.15
CA ILE A 24 11.46 -15.17 -1.25
C ILE A 24 12.92 -14.69 -1.14
N ASP A 25 13.64 -14.69 -2.27
CA ASP A 25 15.02 -14.19 -2.36
C ASP A 25 15.11 -12.72 -2.86
N ASP A 26 13.97 -12.07 -3.09
CA ASP A 26 13.86 -10.69 -3.54
C ASP A 26 13.57 -9.74 -2.37
N SER A 27 14.62 -9.04 -1.91
CA SER A 27 14.53 -8.09 -0.80
C SER A 27 13.56 -6.93 -1.07
N ASN A 28 13.47 -6.47 -2.33
CA ASN A 28 12.55 -5.36 -2.66
C ASN A 28 11.10 -5.82 -2.56
N LEU A 29 10.82 -7.07 -2.97
CA LEU A 29 9.50 -7.68 -2.85
C LEU A 29 9.12 -7.94 -1.38
N ILE A 30 10.09 -8.35 -0.56
CA ILE A 30 9.92 -8.50 0.90
C ILE A 30 9.57 -7.14 1.53
N ASP A 31 10.38 -6.10 1.28
CA ASP A 31 10.16 -4.76 1.83
C ASP A 31 8.78 -4.19 1.43
N ALA A 32 8.41 -4.38 0.16
CA ALA A 32 7.10 -3.98 -0.34
C ALA A 32 5.96 -4.72 0.38
N ALA A 33 6.08 -6.04 0.57
CA ALA A 33 5.08 -6.84 1.26
C ALA A 33 5.00 -6.47 2.74
N LEU A 34 6.14 -6.23 3.39
CA LEU A 34 6.19 -5.81 4.79
C LEU A 34 5.49 -4.47 4.99
N ARG A 35 5.65 -3.53 4.06
CA ARG A 35 4.96 -2.23 4.08
C ARG A 35 3.44 -2.36 3.94
N VAL A 36 2.96 -3.24 3.08
CA VAL A 36 1.50 -3.51 2.94
C VAL A 36 0.97 -4.20 4.19
N ALA A 37 1.72 -5.15 4.76
CA ALA A 37 1.35 -5.85 5.99
C ALA A 37 1.33 -4.90 7.21
N ASP A 38 2.27 -3.95 7.28
CA ASP A 38 2.32 -2.89 8.30
C ASP A 38 1.06 -2.02 8.28
N TYR A 39 0.64 -1.61 7.08
CA TYR A 39 -0.62 -0.89 6.87
C TYR A 39 -1.84 -1.72 7.28
N ASP A 40 -1.95 -2.96 6.82
CA ASP A 40 -3.09 -3.83 7.14
C ASP A 40 -3.14 -4.19 8.65
N ALA A 41 -1.98 -4.22 9.33
CA ALA A 41 -1.87 -4.49 10.75
C ALA A 41 -2.36 -3.31 11.63
N ASP A 42 -2.31 -2.07 11.13
CA ASP A 42 -2.85 -0.91 11.85
C ASP A 42 -4.36 -1.05 12.09
N ASP A 43 -5.10 -1.61 11.13
CA ASP A 43 -6.54 -1.85 11.23
C ASP A 43 -6.91 -2.90 12.30
N LEU A 44 -5.95 -3.71 12.74
CA LEU A 44 -6.14 -4.76 13.75
C LEU A 44 -5.93 -4.26 15.19
N GLU A 45 -5.54 -2.99 15.38
CA GLU A 45 -5.39 -2.31 16.69
C GLU A 45 -4.58 -3.11 17.75
N GLY A 46 -3.61 -3.92 17.33
CA GLY A 46 -2.79 -4.75 18.24
C GLY A 46 -3.53 -5.95 18.85
N LYS A 47 -4.64 -6.40 18.24
CA LYS A 47 -5.32 -7.67 18.54
C LYS A 47 -4.79 -8.83 17.68
N ILE A 48 -3.53 -8.71 17.26
CA ILE A 48 -2.89 -9.60 16.28
C ILE A 48 -2.29 -10.82 16.98
N THR A 49 -2.45 -12.00 16.38
CA THR A 49 -1.82 -13.27 16.77
C THR A 49 -0.73 -13.69 15.76
N GLU A 50 0.09 -14.68 16.10
CA GLU A 50 1.08 -15.24 15.17
C GLU A 50 0.45 -15.83 13.90
N THR A 51 -0.73 -16.44 14.00
CA THR A 51 -1.48 -16.91 12.83
C THR A 51 -1.89 -15.75 11.92
N ASP A 52 -2.28 -14.62 12.50
CA ASP A 52 -2.62 -13.41 11.76
C ASP A 52 -1.39 -12.85 11.03
N ALA A 53 -0.19 -12.99 11.61
CA ALA A 53 1.06 -12.59 10.95
C ALA A 53 1.31 -13.37 9.65
N VAL A 54 1.11 -14.69 9.67
CA VAL A 54 1.25 -15.51 8.45
C VAL A 54 0.19 -15.13 7.42
N LEU A 55 -1.05 -14.91 7.85
CA LEU A 55 -2.13 -14.48 6.96
C LEU A 55 -1.86 -13.09 6.36
N LEU A 56 -1.30 -12.16 7.15
CA LEU A 56 -0.88 -10.83 6.70
C LEU A 56 0.22 -10.92 5.65
N ALA A 57 1.26 -11.75 5.87
CA ALA A 57 2.32 -11.98 4.90
C ALA A 57 1.77 -12.49 3.55
N VAL A 58 0.89 -13.50 3.60
CA VAL A 58 0.25 -14.07 2.40
C VAL A 58 -0.66 -13.05 1.72
N ALA A 59 -1.45 -12.30 2.48
CA ALA A 59 -2.35 -11.29 1.94
C ALA A 59 -1.58 -10.16 1.25
N ALA A 60 -0.53 -9.63 1.89
CA ALA A 60 0.32 -8.59 1.34
C ALA A 60 0.99 -9.03 0.03
N LEU A 61 1.59 -10.23 0.01
CA LEU A 61 2.17 -10.80 -1.21
C LEU A 61 1.15 -11.00 -2.32
N THR A 62 -0.06 -11.44 -1.97
CA THR A 62 -1.14 -11.65 -2.95
C THR A 62 -1.54 -10.31 -3.58
N LYS A 63 -1.69 -9.25 -2.79
CA LYS A 63 -2.01 -7.90 -3.27
C LYS A 63 -0.90 -7.36 -4.18
N ILE A 64 0.37 -7.52 -3.79
CA ILE A 64 1.51 -7.06 -4.60
C ILE A 64 1.63 -7.83 -5.91
N ASN A 65 1.57 -9.16 -5.88
CA ASN A 65 1.65 -9.99 -7.08
C ASN A 65 0.52 -9.67 -8.07
N ARG A 66 -0.68 -9.41 -7.56
CA ARG A 66 -1.80 -8.95 -8.37
C ARG A 66 -1.49 -7.60 -9.04
N ALA A 67 -1.03 -6.62 -8.28
CA ALA A 67 -0.72 -5.30 -8.80
C ALA A 67 0.44 -5.29 -9.81
N ILE A 68 1.49 -6.11 -9.59
CA ILE A 68 2.58 -6.31 -10.58
C ILE A 68 2.03 -6.83 -11.90
N ARG A 69 1.19 -7.88 -11.86
CA ARG A 69 0.59 -8.49 -13.06
C ARG A 69 -0.29 -7.49 -13.80
N GLU A 70 -1.20 -6.85 -13.08
CA GLU A 70 -2.12 -5.87 -13.67
C GLU A 70 -1.37 -4.69 -14.31
N TRP A 71 -0.24 -4.28 -13.74
CA TRP A 71 0.58 -3.23 -14.33
C TRP A 71 1.34 -3.70 -15.57
N SER A 72 1.93 -4.89 -15.51
CA SER A 72 2.61 -5.52 -16.65
C SER A 72 1.68 -5.67 -17.85
N ASP A 73 0.41 -6.03 -17.62
CA ASP A 73 -0.60 -6.21 -18.68
C ASP A 73 -1.01 -4.89 -19.34
N VAL A 74 -0.88 -3.75 -18.64
CA VAL A 74 -1.35 -2.43 -19.11
C VAL A 74 -0.24 -1.64 -19.80
N ASP A 75 0.92 -1.51 -19.17
CA ASP A 75 1.98 -0.60 -19.63
C ASP A 75 3.21 -1.33 -20.21
N GLY A 76 3.25 -2.67 -20.17
CA GLY A 76 4.36 -3.49 -20.67
C GLY A 76 5.71 -3.26 -19.96
N ASN A 77 5.73 -2.39 -18.96
CA ASN A 77 6.90 -2.03 -18.14
C ASN A 77 6.74 -2.62 -16.76
N SER A 78 7.80 -3.19 -16.18
CA SER A 78 7.80 -3.62 -14.79
C SER A 78 7.81 -2.42 -13.84
N MET A 79 6.84 -2.34 -12.93
CA MET A 79 6.84 -1.36 -11.84
C MET A 79 7.75 -1.86 -10.71
N ASP A 80 8.52 -0.95 -10.13
CA ASP A 80 9.33 -1.24 -8.94
C ASP A 80 8.45 -1.69 -7.76
N ALA A 81 8.92 -2.65 -6.97
CA ALA A 81 8.13 -3.31 -5.92
C ALA A 81 7.61 -2.32 -4.85
N MET A 82 8.42 -1.32 -4.47
CA MET A 82 7.99 -0.32 -3.50
C MET A 82 6.93 0.62 -4.06
N ARG A 83 7.03 0.98 -5.34
CA ARG A 83 5.96 1.72 -6.04
C ARG A 83 4.67 0.90 -6.10
N VAL A 84 4.77 -0.43 -6.27
CA VAL A 84 3.60 -1.31 -6.21
C VAL A 84 2.97 -1.31 -4.82
N ALA A 85 3.75 -1.37 -3.74
CA ALA A 85 3.23 -1.29 -2.38
C ALA A 85 2.48 0.03 -2.13
N ASP A 86 3.05 1.16 -2.53
CA ASP A 86 2.39 2.46 -2.40
C ASP A 86 1.08 2.52 -3.21
N PHE A 87 1.03 1.90 -4.39
CA PHE A 87 -0.20 1.77 -5.18
C PHE A 87 -1.26 0.94 -4.46
N VAL A 88 -0.88 -0.22 -3.92
CA VAL A 88 -1.80 -1.10 -3.16
C VAL A 88 -2.38 -0.36 -1.95
N ILE A 89 -1.55 0.38 -1.21
CA ILE A 89 -2.01 1.15 -0.05
C ILE A 89 -2.94 2.29 -0.49
N ASP A 90 -2.60 3.02 -1.56
CA ASP A 90 -3.45 4.08 -2.11
C ASP A 90 -4.83 3.54 -2.57
N GLU A 91 -4.88 2.32 -3.12
CA GLU A 91 -6.13 1.63 -3.43
C GLU A 91 -6.99 1.32 -2.22
N GLN A 92 -6.38 0.86 -1.13
CA GLN A 92 -7.10 0.58 0.12
C GLN A 92 -7.60 1.86 0.80
N VAL A 93 -6.76 2.89 0.90
CA VAL A 93 -7.12 4.18 1.54
C VAL A 93 -8.23 4.88 0.78
N ASN A 94 -8.15 4.93 -0.55
CA ASN A 94 -9.10 5.70 -1.36
C ASN A 94 -10.32 4.87 -1.79
N GLY A 95 -10.42 3.62 -1.34
CA GLY A 95 -11.54 2.74 -1.66
C GLY A 95 -11.70 2.54 -3.17
N TYR A 96 -10.59 2.29 -3.89
CA TYR A 96 -10.65 1.98 -5.31
C TYR A 96 -11.24 0.57 -5.49
N ASP A 97 -12.57 0.49 -5.36
CA ASP A 97 -13.33 -0.71 -5.59
C ASP A 97 -13.41 -1.00 -7.09
N ARG A 98 -12.48 -1.81 -7.57
CA ARG A 98 -12.48 -2.31 -8.95
C ARG A 98 -13.57 -3.36 -9.18
N ALA A 99 -14.22 -3.89 -8.14
CA ALA A 99 -15.35 -4.80 -8.31
C ALA A 99 -16.60 -4.08 -8.84
N THR A 100 -16.77 -2.77 -8.56
CA THR A 100 -17.86 -1.95 -9.07
C THR A 100 -17.48 -1.06 -10.27
N ASN A 101 -16.20 -0.77 -10.52
CA ASN A 101 -15.75 0.01 -11.69
C ASN A 101 -14.61 -0.66 -12.47
N PRO A 102 -14.86 -1.80 -13.15
CA PRO A 102 -13.94 -2.31 -14.14
C PRO A 102 -13.99 -1.37 -15.37
N HIS A 103 -12.84 -0.90 -15.84
CA HIS A 103 -12.65 -0.23 -17.15
C HIS A 103 -12.98 1.26 -17.32
N LYS A 104 -12.79 2.13 -16.32
CA LYS A 104 -12.44 3.54 -16.66
C LYS A 104 -10.94 3.63 -16.97
N THR A 105 -10.64 3.32 -18.22
CA THR A 105 -9.37 3.49 -18.93
C THR A 105 -8.97 4.97 -19.05
N THR A 106 -8.69 5.64 -17.94
CA THR A 106 -7.67 6.68 -17.96
C THR A 106 -6.39 6.00 -17.52
N SER A 107 -5.44 5.86 -18.45
CA SER A 107 -4.18 5.16 -18.21
C SER A 107 -3.60 5.63 -16.89
N SER A 108 -3.11 4.68 -16.11
CA SER A 108 -2.53 4.91 -14.80
C SER A 108 -1.47 6.02 -14.84
N ALA A 109 -0.75 6.17 -15.97
CA ALA A 109 0.13 7.29 -16.27
C ALA A 109 -0.54 8.68 -16.22
N ALA A 110 -1.74 8.85 -16.80
CA ALA A 110 -2.49 10.11 -16.72
C ALA A 110 -2.98 10.40 -15.29
N ARG A 111 -3.25 9.37 -14.50
CA ARG A 111 -3.67 9.49 -13.10
C ARG A 111 -2.50 9.77 -12.15
N ILE A 112 -1.34 9.16 -12.39
CA ILE A 112 -0.08 9.47 -11.69
C ILE A 112 0.39 10.88 -12.05
N GLN A 113 0.34 11.29 -13.32
CA GLN A 113 0.61 12.68 -13.74
C GLN A 113 -0.37 13.69 -13.13
N ALA A 114 -1.67 13.36 -13.07
CA ALA A 114 -2.64 14.22 -12.39
C ALA A 114 -2.33 14.36 -10.89
N ARG A 115 -1.82 13.30 -10.24
CA ARG A 115 -1.41 13.30 -8.83
C ARG A 115 -0.10 14.08 -8.62
N GLU A 116 0.93 13.88 -9.44
CA GLU A 116 2.17 14.69 -9.42
C GLU A 116 1.87 16.18 -9.64
N ALA A 117 0.98 16.50 -10.59
CA ALA A 117 0.55 17.87 -10.84
C ALA A 117 -0.29 18.49 -9.70
N ALA A 118 -1.01 17.68 -8.93
CA ALA A 118 -1.77 18.14 -7.76
C ALA A 118 -0.88 18.36 -6.53
N VAL A 119 0.15 17.53 -6.33
CA VAL A 119 1.13 17.64 -5.24
C VAL A 119 2.07 18.84 -5.43
N ILE A 120 2.36 19.27 -6.66
CA ILE A 120 3.24 20.42 -6.97
C ILE A 120 2.51 21.78 -6.84
N ARG A 121 1.19 21.82 -6.61
CA ARG A 121 0.52 23.11 -6.35
C ARG A 121 0.95 23.62 -4.98
N PRO A 122 1.56 24.82 -4.87
CA PRO A 122 1.84 25.42 -3.58
C PRO A 122 0.51 25.55 -2.85
N VAL A 123 0.44 25.06 -1.61
CA VAL A 123 -0.64 25.38 -0.68
C VAL A 123 -0.53 26.87 -0.38
N GLY A 124 -1.06 27.69 -1.29
CA GLY A 124 -1.31 29.10 -1.06
C GLY A 124 -2.52 29.20 -0.14
N SER A 125 -2.26 29.58 1.12
CA SER A 125 -3.27 29.82 2.15
C SER A 125 -4.51 30.56 1.64
N PRO A 126 -5.72 30.25 2.13
CA PRO A 126 -6.91 31.00 1.79
C PRO A 126 -6.83 32.37 2.47
N ALA A 127 -6.50 33.42 1.70
CA ALA A 127 -6.67 34.79 2.16
C ALA A 127 -8.18 35.05 2.34
N ARG A 128 -8.61 35.20 3.60
CA ARG A 128 -9.97 35.66 3.93
C ARG A 128 -10.22 37.04 3.32
N PRO A 129 -11.41 37.31 2.77
CA PRO A 129 -11.76 38.66 2.34
C PRO A 129 -11.99 39.55 3.57
N VAL A 130 -11.24 40.65 3.66
CA VAL A 130 -11.51 41.75 4.59
C VAL A 130 -12.59 42.61 3.94
N HIS A 131 -13.77 42.67 4.56
CA HIS A 131 -14.82 43.62 4.18
C HIS A 131 -14.43 45.03 4.65
N HIS A 132 -14.51 46.00 3.74
CA HIS A 132 -14.42 47.44 4.01
C HIS A 132 -15.81 48.02 4.30
#